data_AF-A0A2T6J5U8-F1
#
_entry.id   AF-A0A2T6J5U8-F1
#
_cell.length_a   1.000
_cell.length_b   1.000
_cell.length_c   1.000
_cell.angle_alpha   90.00
_cell.angle_beta   90.00
_cell.angle_gamma   90.00
#
_symmetry.space_group_name_H-M   'P 1'
#
loop_
_entity.id
_entity.type
_entity.pdbx_description
1 polymer ?
#
loop_
_entity_poly.entity_id
_entity_poly.type
_entity_poly.pdbx_seq_one_letter_code
_entity_poly.pdbx_strand_id
1 'polypeptide(L)'
;MVLAASPEAYRKVIEYGIKKTKLRIDRLFLQAIMAGIYVGMAGHACTALAGAYSTDPANPLAVSKATQKFLYASLFPVAFIAIIFTGAELFTGNTMTMLVCLLERRVTALQLCINWICSLVGNWAGALFAAYFLSYLPGVLQDPDHLHYLEDVAAHKTELSFLQCFCLAVGCNTFVCLAVWFVIASDDAAGKIMSMW
;
A
#
# COMPACT_ATOMS: atom_id res chain seq x y z
N MET A 1 -13.28 27.02 -13.28
CA MET A 1 -12.44 25.84 -12.99
C MET A 1 -13.32 24.81 -12.32
N VAL A 2 -13.88 23.86 -13.07
CA VAL A 2 -14.75 22.83 -12.48
C VAL A 2 -13.84 21.74 -11.94
N LEU A 3 -13.74 21.66 -10.60
CA LEU A 3 -12.97 20.69 -9.81
C LEU A 3 -13.60 19.27 -9.79
N ALA A 4 -14.68 19.03 -10.54
CA ALA A 4 -15.26 17.70 -10.68
C ALA A 4 -14.41 16.88 -11.65
N ALA A 5 -14.11 15.62 -11.29
CA ALA A 5 -13.31 14.67 -12.06
C ALA A 5 -13.52 14.85 -13.57
N SER A 6 -12.54 15.48 -14.24
CA SER A 6 -12.68 15.79 -15.65
C SER A 6 -12.83 14.48 -16.42
N PRO A 7 -13.65 14.43 -17.50
CA PRO A 7 -13.67 13.27 -18.40
C PRO A 7 -12.27 12.82 -18.85
N GLU A 8 -11.30 13.72 -18.80
CA GLU A 8 -9.89 13.47 -19.04
C GLU A 8 -9.25 12.55 -17.99
N ALA A 9 -9.49 12.76 -16.69
CA ALA A 9 -8.95 11.90 -15.64
C ALA A 9 -9.43 10.44 -15.79
N TYR A 10 -10.72 10.26 -16.08
CA TYR A 10 -11.29 8.94 -16.36
C TYR A 10 -10.64 8.26 -17.57
N ARG A 11 -10.40 9.00 -18.66
CA ARG A 11 -9.68 8.50 -19.83
C ARG A 11 -8.24 8.11 -19.48
N LYS A 12 -7.53 8.93 -18.71
CA LYS A 12 -6.18 8.62 -18.22
C LYS A 12 -6.16 7.34 -17.36
N VAL A 13 -7.19 7.09 -16.54
CA VAL A 13 -7.36 5.85 -15.78
C VAL A 13 -7.50 4.63 -16.69
N ILE A 14 -8.33 4.72 -17.73
CA ILE A 14 -8.48 3.64 -18.73
C ILE A 14 -7.16 3.38 -19.45
N GLU A 15 -6.49 4.42 -19.93
CA GLU A 15 -5.20 4.29 -20.61
C GLU A 15 -4.13 3.66 -19.70
N TYR A 16 -4.11 4.05 -18.42
CA TYR A 16 -3.23 3.48 -17.42
C TYR A 16 -3.50 1.99 -17.21
N GLY A 17 -4.76 1.57 -17.09
CA GLY A 17 -5.12 0.15 -16.97
C GLY A 17 -4.79 -0.67 -18.22
N ILE A 18 -5.02 -0.12 -19.42
CA ILE A 18 -4.65 -0.78 -20.69
C ILE A 18 -3.13 -0.98 -20.79
N LYS A 19 -2.31 -0.04 -20.30
CA LYS A 19 -0.85 -0.20 -20.30
C LYS A 19 -0.40 -1.41 -19.45
N LYS A 20 -1.10 -1.70 -18.34
CA LYS A 20 -0.78 -2.83 -17.45
C LYS A 20 -1.00 -4.18 -18.11
N THR A 21 -1.94 -4.31 -19.04
CA THR A 21 -2.19 -5.58 -19.76
C THR A 21 -1.20 -5.86 -20.88
N LYS A 22 -0.42 -4.85 -21.29
CA LYS A 22 0.64 -4.99 -22.29
C LYS A 22 1.97 -5.45 -21.69
N LEU A 23 2.07 -5.56 -20.36
CA LEU A 23 3.25 -6.07 -19.69
C LEU A 23 3.36 -7.59 -19.92
N ARG A 24 4.58 -8.05 -20.20
CA ARG A 24 4.89 -9.48 -20.15
C ARG A 24 4.76 -9.96 -18.70
N ILE A 25 4.27 -11.19 -18.51
CA ILE A 25 3.89 -11.72 -17.19
C ILE A 25 5.05 -11.69 -16.19
N ASP A 26 6.27 -12.00 -16.64
CA ASP A 26 7.48 -11.91 -15.83
C ASP A 26 7.78 -10.49 -15.37
N ARG A 27 7.62 -9.49 -16.24
CA ARG A 27 7.82 -8.07 -15.89
C ARG A 27 6.76 -7.61 -14.89
N LEU A 28 5.50 -7.97 -15.12
CA LEU A 28 4.41 -7.70 -14.17
C LEU A 28 4.72 -8.31 -12.80
N PHE A 29 5.18 -9.56 -12.77
CA PHE A 29 5.51 -10.26 -11.53
C PHE A 29 6.72 -9.63 -10.81
N LEU A 30 7.78 -9.27 -11.53
CA LEU A 30 8.94 -8.57 -10.95
C LEU A 30 8.56 -7.19 -10.40
N GLN A 31 7.75 -6.43 -11.15
CA GLN A 31 7.24 -5.13 -10.69
C GLN A 31 6.32 -5.29 -9.47
N ALA A 32 5.60 -6.39 -9.36
CA ALA A 32 4.79 -6.71 -8.18
C ALA A 32 5.64 -7.08 -6.97
N ILE A 33 6.72 -7.85 -7.14
CA ILE A 33 7.70 -8.11 -6.08
C ILE A 33 8.29 -6.80 -5.58
N MET A 34 8.70 -5.90 -6.48
CA MET A 34 9.24 -4.59 -6.10
C MET A 34 8.24 -3.77 -5.28
N ALA A 35 6.97 -3.74 -5.69
CA ALA A 35 5.91 -3.08 -4.91
C ALA A 35 5.77 -3.70 -3.51
N GLY A 36 5.83 -5.03 -3.39
CA GLY A 36 5.83 -5.72 -2.11
C GLY A 36 7.02 -5.34 -1.22
N ILE A 37 8.21 -5.24 -1.81
CA ILE A 37 9.42 -4.80 -1.10
C ILE A 37 9.27 -3.36 -0.62
N TYR A 38 8.74 -2.44 -1.42
CA TYR A 38 8.50 -1.05 -1.00
C TYR A 38 7.52 -0.95 0.17
N VAL A 39 6.43 -1.73 0.14
CA VAL A 39 5.50 -1.81 1.28
C VAL A 39 6.17 -2.41 2.51
N GLY A 40 6.96 -3.47 2.35
CA GLY A 40 7.68 -4.09 3.46
C GLY A 40 8.75 -3.19 4.09
N MET A 41 9.49 -2.44 3.27
CA MET A 41 10.46 -1.43 3.73
C MET A 41 9.79 -0.31 4.52
N ALA A 42 8.68 0.24 4.00
CA ALA A 42 7.92 1.25 4.73
C ALA A 42 7.34 0.68 6.01
N GLY A 43 6.78 -0.54 5.99
CA GLY A 43 6.29 -1.22 7.18
C GLY A 43 7.37 -1.38 8.25
N HIS A 44 8.58 -1.81 7.86
CA HIS A 44 9.74 -1.87 8.75
C HIS A 44 10.05 -0.49 9.36
N ALA A 45 10.17 0.56 8.54
CA ALA A 45 10.50 1.89 9.03
C ALA A 45 9.39 2.49 9.93
N CYS A 46 8.11 2.24 9.60
CA CYS A 46 6.98 2.68 10.40
C CYS A 46 6.96 1.98 11.76
N THR A 47 7.22 0.68 11.79
CA THR A 47 7.34 -0.08 13.05
C THR A 47 8.55 0.37 13.86
N ALA A 48 9.71 0.58 13.23
CA ALA A 48 10.91 1.06 13.91
C ALA A 48 10.70 2.44 14.54
N LEU A 49 9.90 3.31 13.92
CA LEU A 49 9.61 4.63 14.49
C LEU A 49 8.52 4.57 15.56
N ALA A 50 7.40 3.90 15.28
CA ALA A 50 6.26 3.87 16.19
C ALA A 50 6.52 2.98 17.42
N GLY A 51 7.21 1.86 17.23
CA GLY A 51 7.55 0.90 18.27
C GLY A 51 8.69 1.34 19.19
N ALA A 52 9.47 2.36 18.82
CA ALA A 52 10.54 2.90 19.65
C ALA A 52 10.05 3.65 20.89
N TYR A 53 8.75 3.96 20.98
CA TYR A 53 8.18 4.66 22.12
C TYR A 53 7.26 3.74 22.92
N SER A 54 7.53 3.61 24.22
CA SER A 54 6.65 2.89 25.13
C SER A 54 5.30 3.61 25.31
N THR A 55 4.24 2.85 25.61
CA THR A 55 2.92 3.38 25.99
C THR A 55 2.58 3.15 27.46
N ASP A 56 3.52 2.63 28.25
CA ASP A 56 3.33 2.39 29.68
C ASP A 56 3.27 3.72 30.45
N PRO A 57 2.16 4.03 31.15
CA PRO A 57 2.05 5.25 31.96
C PRO A 57 3.14 5.41 33.04
N ALA A 58 3.80 4.32 33.43
CA ALA A 58 4.92 4.38 34.39
C ALA A 58 6.22 4.91 33.79
N ASN A 59 6.37 4.91 32.46
CA ASN A 59 7.56 5.42 31.79
C ASN A 59 7.43 6.93 31.53
N PRO A 60 8.34 7.78 32.06
CA PRO A 60 8.27 9.24 31.89
C PRO A 60 8.44 9.71 30.43
N LEU A 61 8.94 8.84 29.53
CA LEU A 61 9.07 9.10 28.10
C LEU A 61 7.95 8.46 27.27
N ALA A 62 6.93 7.88 27.92
CA ALA A 62 5.84 7.23 27.22
C ALA A 62 5.02 8.20 26.38
N VAL A 63 4.55 7.71 25.24
CA VAL A 63 3.64 8.43 24.35
C VAL A 63 2.28 7.75 24.33
N SER A 64 1.25 8.48 23.91
CA SER A 64 -0.07 7.88 23.74
C SER A 64 -0.10 6.89 22.57
N LYS A 65 -0.98 5.87 22.62
CA LYS A 65 -1.24 4.98 21.47
C LYS A 65 -1.65 5.76 20.20
N ALA A 66 -2.31 6.91 20.36
CA ALA A 66 -2.68 7.78 19.24
C ALA A 66 -1.43 8.40 18.57
N THR A 67 -0.44 8.79 19.37
CA THR A 67 0.85 9.29 18.88
C THR A 67 1.60 8.21 18.10
N GLN A 68 1.70 6.98 18.61
CA GLN A 68 2.31 5.86 17.86
C GLN A 68 1.61 5.63 16.52
N LYS A 69 0.27 5.63 16.51
CA LYS A 69 -0.52 5.47 15.27
C LYS A 69 -0.27 6.61 14.28
N PHE A 70 -0.15 7.85 14.75
CA PHE A 70 0.16 9.00 13.92
C PHE A 70 1.57 8.91 13.32
N LEU A 71 2.57 8.51 14.11
CA LEU A 71 3.95 8.31 13.64
C LEU A 71 4.05 7.21 12.58
N TYR A 72 3.33 6.10 12.77
CA TYR A 72 3.22 5.06 11.76
C TYR A 72 2.56 5.60 10.48
N ALA A 73 1.43 6.28 10.62
CA ALA A 73 0.63 6.77 9.49
C ALA A 73 1.34 7.86 8.67
N SER A 74 2.17 8.70 9.30
CA SER A 74 2.86 9.80 8.61
C SER A 74 4.00 9.33 7.71
N LEU A 75 4.59 8.16 7.98
CA LEU A 75 5.70 7.60 7.22
C LEU A 75 5.23 6.58 6.16
N PHE A 76 4.10 5.91 6.38
CA PHE A 76 3.58 4.88 5.49
C PHE A 76 3.37 5.32 4.01
N PRO A 77 2.95 6.58 3.71
CA PRO A 77 2.81 7.06 2.33
C PRO A 77 4.06 6.94 1.45
N VAL A 78 5.25 6.88 2.05
CA VAL A 78 6.52 6.69 1.32
C VAL A 78 6.50 5.41 0.47
N ALA A 79 5.84 4.34 0.92
CA ALA A 79 5.66 3.13 0.11
C ALA A 79 4.95 3.44 -1.21
N PHE A 80 3.85 4.18 -1.12
CA PHE A 80 2.99 4.44 -2.26
C PHE A 80 3.66 5.41 -3.24
N ILE A 81 4.37 6.41 -2.73
CA ILE A 81 5.23 7.30 -3.52
C ILE A 81 6.28 6.49 -4.30
N ALA A 82 7.00 5.59 -3.64
CA ALA A 82 7.99 4.74 -4.31
C ALA A 82 7.35 3.89 -5.41
N ILE A 83 6.20 3.27 -5.14
CA ILE A 83 5.47 2.42 -6.11
C ILE A 83 5.08 3.22 -7.36
N ILE A 84 4.48 4.39 -7.18
CA ILE A 84 4.02 5.23 -8.29
C ILE A 84 5.19 5.73 -9.14
N PHE A 85 6.25 6.25 -8.52
CA PHE A 85 7.37 6.85 -9.24
C PHE A 85 8.28 5.82 -9.92
N THR A 86 8.34 4.59 -9.39
CA THR A 86 9.09 3.48 -10.02
C THR A 86 8.26 2.69 -11.04
N GLY A 87 6.94 2.90 -11.07
CA GLY A 87 6.02 2.14 -11.92
C GLY A 87 5.91 0.68 -11.49
N ALA A 88 6.02 0.40 -10.19
CA ALA A 88 5.79 -0.92 -9.62
C ALA A 88 4.29 -1.26 -9.59
N GLU A 89 3.95 -2.56 -9.51
CA GLU A 89 2.58 -3.03 -9.68
C GLU A 89 1.98 -3.46 -8.33
N LEU A 90 1.11 -2.63 -7.76
CA LEU A 90 0.43 -2.91 -6.50
C LEU A 90 -1.01 -3.38 -6.73
N PHE A 91 -1.37 -4.51 -6.14
CA PHE A 91 -2.69 -5.15 -6.29
C PHE A 91 -3.85 -4.18 -5.96
N THR A 92 -3.80 -3.51 -4.81
CA THR A 92 -4.86 -2.60 -4.36
C THR A 92 -5.12 -1.48 -5.35
N GLY A 93 -4.08 -0.84 -5.90
CA GLY A 93 -4.22 0.16 -6.96
C GLY A 93 -4.67 -0.41 -8.31
N ASN A 94 -4.34 -1.67 -8.58
CA ASN A 94 -4.76 -2.36 -9.80
C ASN A 94 -6.24 -2.76 -9.78
N THR A 95 -6.86 -2.94 -8.61
CA THR A 95 -8.27 -3.34 -8.51
C THR A 95 -9.21 -2.39 -9.25
N MET A 96 -9.19 -1.09 -8.93
CA MET A 96 -10.01 -0.08 -9.61
C MET A 96 -9.66 0.05 -11.10
N THR A 97 -8.37 0.20 -11.42
CA THR A 97 -7.94 0.51 -12.80
C THR A 97 -8.28 -0.62 -13.77
N MET A 98 -8.06 -1.87 -13.36
CA MET A 98 -8.42 -3.06 -14.16
C MET A 98 -9.93 -3.26 -14.24
N LEU A 99 -10.67 -3.03 -13.15
CA LEU A 99 -12.13 -3.19 -13.14
C LEU A 99 -12.81 -2.15 -14.05
N VAL A 100 -12.38 -0.89 -14.00
CA VAL A 100 -12.86 0.17 -14.92
C VAL A 100 -12.61 -0.24 -16.37
N CYS A 101 -11.42 -0.74 -16.69
CA CYS A 101 -11.11 -1.21 -18.05
C CYS A 101 -11.98 -2.39 -18.49
N LEU A 102 -12.33 -3.30 -17.57
CA LEU A 102 -13.21 -4.43 -17.86
C LEU A 102 -14.63 -3.96 -18.17
N LEU A 103 -15.17 -3.04 -17.36
CA LEU A 103 -16.51 -2.45 -17.54
C LEU A 103 -16.60 -1.68 -18.87
N GLU A 104 -15.53 -0.99 -19.25
CA GLU A 104 -15.38 -0.29 -20.53
C GLU A 104 -15.05 -1.22 -21.71
N ARG A 105 -15.02 -2.55 -21.49
CA ARG A 105 -14.71 -3.58 -22.49
C ARG A 105 -13.37 -3.36 -23.20
N ARG A 106 -12.40 -2.77 -22.49
CA ARG A 106 -11.03 -2.51 -22.99
C ARG A 106 -10.05 -3.64 -22.68
N VAL A 107 -10.38 -4.49 -21.71
CA VAL A 107 -9.59 -5.66 -21.32
C VAL A 107 -10.50 -6.87 -21.17
N THR A 108 -9.93 -8.06 -21.34
CA THR A 108 -10.63 -9.32 -21.10
C THR A 108 -10.63 -9.68 -19.61
N ALA A 109 -11.60 -10.49 -19.18
CA ALA A 109 -11.62 -11.03 -17.82
C ALA A 109 -10.35 -11.83 -17.49
N LEU A 110 -9.80 -12.55 -18.48
CA LEU A 110 -8.54 -13.28 -18.32
C LEU A 110 -7.36 -12.34 -18.03
N GLN A 111 -7.23 -11.22 -18.75
CA GLN A 111 -6.19 -10.23 -18.50
C GLN A 111 -6.32 -9.60 -17.11
N LEU A 112 -7.55 -9.36 -16.65
CA LEU A 112 -7.81 -8.89 -15.29
C LEU A 112 -7.36 -9.92 -14.26
N CYS A 113 -7.76 -11.18 -14.40
CA CYS A 113 -7.39 -12.24 -13.47
C CYS A 113 -5.87 -12.46 -13.42
N ILE A 114 -5.19 -12.47 -14.57
CA ILE A 114 -3.72 -12.57 -14.63
C ILE A 114 -3.09 -11.40 -13.89
N ASN A 115 -3.54 -10.16 -14.14
CA ASN A 115 -3.00 -8.99 -13.45
C ASN A 115 -3.18 -9.09 -11.94
N TRP A 116 -4.38 -9.42 -11.48
CA TRP A 116 -4.71 -9.51 -10.06
C TRP A 116 -3.93 -10.61 -9.34
N ILE A 117 -3.87 -11.82 -9.91
CA ILE A 117 -3.15 -12.94 -9.29
C ILE A 117 -1.65 -12.66 -9.27
N CYS A 118 -1.05 -12.24 -10.39
CA CYS A 118 0.38 -11.96 -10.44
C CYS A 118 0.77 -10.80 -9.51
N SER A 119 -0.03 -9.73 -9.45
CA SER A 119 0.26 -8.61 -8.56
C SER A 119 0.11 -9.00 -7.10
N LEU A 120 -0.95 -9.72 -6.72
CA LEU A 120 -1.17 -10.17 -5.34
C LEU A 120 -0.05 -11.09 -4.85
N VAL A 121 0.29 -12.13 -5.64
CA VAL A 121 1.34 -13.10 -5.26
C VAL A 121 2.71 -12.42 -5.24
N GLY A 122 3.00 -11.55 -6.21
CA GLY A 122 4.26 -10.80 -6.23
C GLY A 122 4.39 -9.85 -5.04
N ASN A 123 3.33 -9.10 -4.71
CA ASN A 123 3.33 -8.20 -3.55
C ASN A 123 3.55 -8.97 -2.24
N TRP A 124 2.89 -10.12 -2.08
CA TRP A 124 3.08 -10.98 -0.92
C TRP A 124 4.52 -11.51 -0.81
N ALA A 125 5.08 -12.02 -1.90
CA ALA A 125 6.47 -12.50 -1.95
C ALA A 125 7.48 -11.39 -1.64
N GLY A 126 7.29 -10.19 -2.20
CA GLY A 126 8.13 -9.02 -1.94
C GLY A 126 8.06 -8.53 -0.49
N ALA A 127 6.86 -8.54 0.11
CA ALA A 127 6.68 -8.18 1.51
C ALA A 127 7.36 -9.18 2.45
N LEU A 128 7.25 -10.48 2.17
CA LEU A 128 7.97 -11.52 2.93
C LEU A 128 9.49 -11.39 2.78
N PHE A 129 9.97 -11.11 1.57
CA PHE A 129 11.38 -10.85 1.33
C PHE A 129 11.89 -9.70 2.20
N ALA A 130 11.21 -8.55 2.18
CA ALA A 130 11.58 -7.40 3.00
C ALA A 130 11.51 -7.71 4.50
N ALA A 131 10.45 -8.39 4.96
CA ALA A 131 10.32 -8.79 6.37
C ALA A 131 11.47 -9.70 6.82
N TYR A 132 11.86 -10.68 6.01
CA TYR A 132 12.95 -11.58 6.35
C TYR A 132 14.32 -10.89 6.33
N PHE A 133 14.66 -10.21 5.24
CA PHE A 133 16.00 -9.65 5.06
C PHE A 133 16.24 -8.34 5.82
N LEU A 134 15.21 -7.54 6.08
CA LEU A 134 15.35 -6.22 6.71
C LEU A 134 14.90 -6.22 8.18
N SER A 135 13.88 -6.98 8.54
CA SER A 135 13.38 -7.00 9.92
C SER A 135 13.94 -8.18 10.72
N TYR A 136 13.91 -9.39 10.17
CA TYR A 136 14.28 -10.59 10.92
C TYR A 136 15.80 -10.79 11.02
N LEU A 137 16.50 -10.89 9.89
CA LEU A 137 17.95 -11.15 9.89
C LEU A 137 18.77 -10.09 10.65
N PRO A 138 18.51 -8.78 10.51
CA PRO A 138 19.28 -7.77 11.23
C PRO A 138 18.94 -7.68 12.73
N GLY A 139 17.79 -8.23 13.15
CA GLY A 139 17.36 -8.20 14.56
C GLY A 139 17.01 -6.80 15.11
N VAL A 140 16.78 -5.81 14.24
CA VAL A 140 16.58 -4.40 14.64
C VAL A 140 15.30 -4.17 15.45
N LEU A 141 14.30 -5.06 15.32
CA LEU A 141 13.00 -4.94 16.00
C LEU A 141 12.83 -5.96 17.14
N GLN A 142 13.93 -6.42 17.75
CA GLN A 142 13.93 -7.51 18.75
C GLN A 142 13.96 -7.02 20.21
N ASP A 143 14.07 -5.71 20.45
CA ASP A 143 13.95 -5.19 21.81
C ASP A 143 12.50 -5.24 22.32
N PRO A 144 12.28 -5.20 23.65
CA PRO A 144 10.97 -5.40 24.24
C PRO A 144 9.90 -4.41 23.78
N ASP A 145 10.24 -3.15 23.53
CA ASP A 145 9.26 -2.13 23.14
C ASP A 145 8.73 -2.39 21.71
N HIS A 146 9.63 -2.68 20.76
CA HIS A 146 9.23 -3.03 19.39
C HIS A 146 8.45 -4.35 19.32
N LEU A 147 8.88 -5.37 20.07
CA LEU A 147 8.16 -6.65 20.12
C LEU A 147 6.77 -6.48 20.71
N HIS A 148 6.64 -5.75 21.82
CA HIS A 148 5.33 -5.46 22.42
C HIS A 148 4.42 -4.71 21.44
N TYR A 149 4.94 -3.71 20.72
CA TYR A 149 4.17 -2.98 19.71
C TYR A 149 3.70 -3.91 18.57
N LEU A 150 4.60 -4.77 18.05
CA LEU A 150 4.27 -5.72 17.00
C LEU A 150 3.21 -6.74 17.45
N GLU A 151 3.35 -7.26 18.67
CA GLU A 151 2.40 -8.20 19.27
C GLU A 151 1.02 -7.57 19.49
N ASP A 152 0.94 -6.36 20.06
CA ASP A 152 -0.33 -5.63 20.28
C ASP A 152 -1.05 -5.39 18.93
N VAL A 153 -0.30 -4.96 17.90
CA VAL A 153 -0.86 -4.72 16.56
C VAL A 153 -1.32 -6.04 15.91
N ALA A 154 -0.54 -7.12 16.03
CA ALA A 154 -0.87 -8.41 15.45
C ALA A 154 -2.08 -9.06 16.15
N ALA A 155 -2.12 -9.03 17.49
CA ALA A 155 -3.23 -9.52 18.29
C ALA A 155 -4.52 -8.78 17.90
N HIS A 156 -4.48 -7.44 17.90
CA HIS A 156 -5.64 -6.65 17.53
C HIS A 156 -6.17 -6.94 16.13
N LYS A 157 -5.29 -7.18 15.15
CA LYS A 157 -5.69 -7.53 13.77
C LYS A 157 -6.29 -8.93 13.64
N THR A 158 -5.86 -9.87 14.48
CA THR A 158 -6.28 -11.28 14.41
C THR A 158 -7.54 -11.57 15.24
N GLU A 159 -7.89 -10.69 16.17
CA GLU A 159 -9.13 -10.76 16.97
C GLU A 159 -10.39 -10.28 16.23
N LEU A 160 -10.22 -9.57 15.12
CA LEU A 160 -11.35 -9.02 14.36
C LEU A 160 -12.18 -10.12 13.70
N SER A 161 -13.50 -9.98 13.78
CA SER A 161 -14.43 -10.82 13.03
C SER A 161 -14.33 -10.56 11.52
N PHE A 162 -14.79 -11.52 10.71
CA PHE A 162 -14.79 -11.40 9.25
C PHE A 162 -15.48 -10.13 8.75
N LEU A 163 -16.65 -9.78 9.30
CA LEU A 163 -17.39 -8.59 8.88
C LEU A 163 -16.63 -7.30 9.20
N GLN A 164 -15.98 -7.23 10.37
CA GLN A 164 -15.14 -6.08 10.74
C GLN A 164 -13.97 -5.93 9.76
N CYS A 165 -13.26 -7.02 9.48
CA CYS A 165 -12.18 -7.05 8.49
C CYS A 165 -12.65 -6.59 7.10
N PHE A 166 -13.79 -7.09 6.64
CA PHE A 166 -14.36 -6.72 5.35
C PHE A 166 -14.67 -5.22 5.26
N CYS A 167 -15.37 -4.66 6.24
CA CYS A 167 -15.71 -3.24 6.27
C CYS A 167 -14.46 -2.34 6.31
N LEU A 168 -13.45 -2.71 7.12
CA LEU A 168 -12.19 -1.99 7.19
C LEU A 168 -11.40 -2.08 5.86
N ALA A 169 -11.41 -3.24 5.22
CA ALA A 169 -10.75 -3.46 3.92
C ALA A 169 -11.39 -2.62 2.80
N VAL A 170 -12.72 -2.50 2.78
CA VAL A 170 -13.44 -1.63 1.82
C VAL A 170 -13.02 -0.18 2.01
N GLY A 171 -13.01 0.32 3.25
CA GLY A 171 -12.57 1.69 3.55
C GLY A 171 -11.11 1.94 3.14
N CYS A 172 -10.21 1.01 3.49
CA CYS A 172 -8.80 1.09 3.12
C CYS A 172 -8.61 1.18 1.60
N ASN A 173 -9.21 0.25 0.84
CA ASN A 173 -9.00 0.21 -0.61
C ASN A 173 -9.69 1.40 -1.32
N THR A 174 -10.75 1.96 -0.75
CA THR A 174 -11.36 3.20 -1.24
C THR A 174 -10.34 4.35 -1.22
N PHE A 175 -9.62 4.55 -0.11
CA PHE A 175 -8.58 5.57 -0.02
C PHE A 175 -7.41 5.31 -0.98
N VAL A 176 -6.97 4.05 -1.10
CA VAL A 176 -5.90 3.71 -2.06
C VAL A 176 -6.31 4.02 -3.50
N CYS A 177 -7.54 3.67 -3.88
CA CYS A 177 -8.06 3.95 -5.22
C CYS A 177 -8.21 5.46 -5.49
N LEU A 178 -8.64 6.23 -4.49
CA LEU A 178 -8.67 7.69 -4.56
C LEU A 178 -7.26 8.28 -4.74
N ALA A 179 -6.26 7.78 -4.01
CA ALA A 179 -4.88 8.21 -4.18
C ALA A 179 -4.36 7.93 -5.60
N VAL A 180 -4.62 6.73 -6.16
CA VAL A 180 -4.31 6.44 -7.58
C VAL A 180 -4.99 7.45 -8.51
N TRP A 181 -6.26 7.75 -8.27
CA TRP A 181 -7.02 8.69 -9.09
C TRP A 181 -6.43 10.10 -9.03
N PHE A 182 -6.10 10.60 -7.84
CA PHE A 182 -5.51 11.93 -7.65
C PHE A 182 -4.12 12.03 -8.28
N VAL A 183 -3.31 10.97 -8.18
CA VAL A 183 -2.02 10.89 -8.86
C VAL A 183 -2.16 10.98 -10.38
N ILE A 184 -3.17 10.31 -10.95
CA ILE A 184 -3.45 10.34 -12.39
C ILE A 184 -4.01 11.71 -12.82
N ALA A 185 -4.77 12.37 -11.94
CA ALA A 185 -5.34 13.69 -12.20
C ALA A 185 -4.34 14.85 -12.00
N SER A 186 -3.23 14.60 -11.30
CA SER A 186 -2.18 15.59 -11.03
C SER A 186 -1.09 15.56 -12.10
N ASP A 187 -0.69 16.73 -12.61
CA ASP A 187 0.32 16.82 -13.67
C ASP A 187 1.75 16.95 -13.10
N ASP A 188 1.93 17.60 -11.95
CA ASP A 188 3.23 17.82 -11.32
C ASP A 188 3.58 16.77 -10.22
N ALA A 189 4.87 16.66 -9.90
CA ALA A 189 5.36 15.69 -8.93
C ALA A 189 4.95 16.02 -7.47
N ALA A 190 4.84 17.30 -7.12
CA ALA A 190 4.50 17.73 -5.77
C ALA A 190 3.03 17.40 -5.46
N GLY A 191 2.10 17.67 -6.39
CA GLY A 191 0.69 17.30 -6.29
C GLY A 191 0.49 15.78 -6.18
N LYS A 192 1.30 14.99 -6.90
CA LYS A 192 1.30 13.52 -6.76
C LYS A 192 1.75 13.08 -5.36
N ILE A 193 2.82 13.66 -4.83
CA ILE A 193 3.30 13.32 -3.48
C ILE A 193 2.26 13.72 -2.42
N MET A 194 1.76 14.95 -2.47
CA MET A 194 0.79 15.47 -1.50
C MET A 194 -0.56 14.77 -1.55
N SER A 195 -0.98 14.23 -2.71
CA SER A 195 -2.22 13.46 -2.81
C SER A 195 -2.12 12.03 -2.28
N MET A 196 -0.90 11.52 -2.13
CA MET A 196 -0.64 10.19 -1.56
C MET A 196 -0.35 10.23 -0.06
N TRP A 197 0.11 11.36 0.47
CA TRP A 197 0.44 11.57 1.88
C TRP A 197 -0.80 11.94 2.71
#